data_AF-A0A8S8Y6M0-F1
#
_entry.id   AF-A0A8S8Y6M0-F1
#
_cell.length_a   1.000
_cell.length_b   1.000
_cell.length_c   1.000
_cell.angle_alpha   90.00
_cell.angle_beta   90.00
_cell.angle_gamma   90.00
#
_symmetry.space_group_name_H-M   'P 1'
#
loop_
_entity.id
_entity.type
_entity.pdbx_description
1 polymer ?
#
loop_
_entity_poly.entity_id
_entity_poly.type
_entity_poly.pdbx_seq_one_letter_code
_entity_poly.pdbx_strand_id
1 'polypeptide(L)'
;MTEQQVHDALVSLEEGGEVLPHLVNHAPTEAVRSLLARLHQLMGWGAIYDVFDAVLDHSDLLVAYPDDAQRQFAEAWTAIVQSIGNETGHDAAAVYRRMVEFVNWVDRGRKPSRNPATSAVQIMTIHGSKGLQAPVVVVSGLFAAGKADASMSVQDNILVTRRCWPDESNRGGQRSA
;
A
#
# COMPACT_ATOMS: atom_id res chain seq x y z
N MET A 1 17.10 -21.81 13.27
CA MET A 1 18.02 -22.18 12.17
C MET A 1 19.19 -21.23 12.27
N THR A 2 20.42 -21.73 12.34
CA THR A 2 21.59 -20.83 12.28
C THR A 2 21.84 -20.43 10.83
N GLU A 3 22.49 -19.28 10.62
CA GLU A 3 22.86 -18.81 9.28
C GLU A 3 23.67 -19.87 8.51
N GLN A 4 24.53 -20.60 9.22
CA GLN A 4 25.31 -21.70 8.66
C GLN A 4 24.44 -22.87 8.18
N GLN A 5 23.39 -23.26 8.93
CA GLN A 5 22.46 -24.31 8.50
C GLN A 5 21.66 -23.91 7.26
N VAL A 6 21.29 -22.63 7.13
CA VAL A 6 20.63 -22.10 5.93
C VAL A 6 21.58 -22.12 4.74
N HIS A 7 22.82 -21.67 4.95
CA HIS A 7 23.86 -21.68 3.92
C HIS A 7 24.12 -23.10 3.41
N ASP A 8 24.37 -24.05 4.30
CA ASP A 8 24.64 -25.45 3.95
C ASP A 8 23.46 -26.10 3.20
N ALA A 9 22.22 -25.76 3.60
CA ALA A 9 21.03 -26.22 2.90
C ALA A 9 20.93 -25.62 1.49
N LEU A 10 21.23 -24.34 1.29
CA LEU A 10 21.14 -23.71 -0.03
C LEU A 10 22.28 -24.14 -0.96
N VAL A 11 23.49 -24.36 -0.44
CA VAL A 11 24.65 -24.81 -1.23
C VAL A 11 24.51 -26.28 -1.66
N SER A 12 23.82 -27.11 -0.89
CA SER A 12 23.55 -28.50 -1.25
C SER A 12 22.43 -28.68 -2.28
N LEU A 13 21.76 -27.59 -2.70
CA LEU A 13 20.75 -27.63 -3.74
C LEU A 13 21.42 -27.78 -5.11
N GLU A 14 21.05 -28.82 -5.86
CA GLU A 14 21.51 -29.01 -7.24
C GLU A 14 20.98 -27.90 -8.16
N GLU A 15 21.75 -27.54 -9.20
CA GLU A 15 21.30 -26.57 -10.19
C GLU A 15 19.99 -27.04 -10.86
N GLY A 16 18.95 -26.20 -10.77
CA GLY A 16 17.61 -26.51 -11.28
C GLY A 16 16.75 -27.38 -10.34
N GLY A 17 17.23 -27.70 -9.14
CA GLY A 17 16.48 -28.46 -8.13
C GLY A 17 15.30 -27.69 -7.54
N GLU A 18 14.27 -28.42 -7.10
CA GLU A 18 13.11 -27.83 -6.43
C GLU A 18 13.46 -27.37 -5.00
N VAL A 19 13.31 -26.07 -4.76
CA VAL A 19 13.73 -25.42 -3.51
C VAL A 19 12.92 -25.91 -2.31
N LEU A 20 11.59 -25.97 -2.41
CA LEU A 20 10.76 -26.27 -1.24
C LEU A 20 10.93 -27.70 -0.70
N PRO A 21 10.89 -28.76 -1.53
CA PRO A 21 11.17 -30.11 -1.05
C PRO A 21 12.56 -30.21 -0.39
N HIS A 22 13.55 -29.51 -0.93
CA HIS A 22 14.90 -29.47 -0.37
C HIS A 22 14.93 -28.79 1.01
N LEU A 23 14.22 -27.67 1.16
CA LEU A 23 14.09 -26.99 2.45
C LEU A 23 13.30 -27.82 3.48
N VAL A 24 12.29 -28.59 3.05
CA VAL A 24 11.58 -29.53 3.93
C VAL A 24 12.54 -30.56 4.50
N ASN A 25 13.45 -31.10 3.67
CA ASN A 25 14.44 -32.09 4.12
C ASN A 25 15.42 -31.52 5.16
N HIS A 26 15.79 -30.25 5.01
CA HIS A 26 16.74 -29.54 5.87
C HIS A 26 16.09 -28.70 6.97
N ALA A 27 14.78 -28.88 7.21
CA ALA A 27 14.04 -28.08 8.18
C ALA A 27 14.61 -28.27 9.61
N PRO A 28 14.86 -27.18 10.36
CA PRO A 28 15.52 -27.23 11.68
C PRO A 28 14.62 -27.78 12.78
N THR A 29 13.30 -27.70 12.60
CA THR A 29 12.30 -28.17 13.56
C THR A 29 11.13 -28.80 12.81
N GLU A 30 10.38 -29.65 13.51
CA GLU A 30 9.18 -30.28 12.94
C GLU A 30 8.09 -29.26 12.58
N ALA A 31 7.97 -28.18 13.35
CA ALA A 31 7.05 -27.09 13.05
C ALA A 31 7.40 -26.41 11.72
N VAL A 32 8.68 -26.10 11.49
CA VAL A 32 9.14 -25.51 10.23
C VAL A 32 8.97 -26.51 9.06
N ARG A 33 9.27 -27.79 9.29
CA ARG A 33 9.05 -28.85 8.30
C ARG A 33 7.59 -28.91 7.87
N SER A 34 6.68 -28.95 8.85
CA SER A 34 5.24 -29.01 8.65
C SER A 34 4.71 -27.79 7.90
N LEU A 35 5.20 -26.58 8.24
CA LEU A 35 4.85 -25.36 7.52
C LEU A 35 5.31 -25.43 6.07
N LEU A 36 6.59 -25.73 5.81
CA LEU A 36 7.13 -25.80 4.44
C LEU A 36 6.40 -26.85 3.59
N ALA A 37 6.09 -28.01 4.17
CA ALA A 37 5.31 -29.04 3.48
C ALA A 37 3.88 -28.56 3.15
N ARG A 38 3.23 -27.85 4.08
CA ARG A 38 1.92 -27.24 3.86
C ARG A 38 1.96 -26.18 2.76
N LEU A 39 2.96 -25.29 2.77
CA LEU A 39 3.13 -24.28 1.72
C LEU A 39 3.33 -24.92 0.35
N HIS A 40 4.14 -25.98 0.28
CA HIS A 40 4.34 -26.75 -0.95
C HIS A 40 3.03 -27.34 -1.49
N GLN A 41 2.21 -27.92 -0.61
CA GLN A 41 0.91 -28.45 -0.98
C GLN A 41 -0.06 -27.37 -1.48
N LEU A 42 -0.15 -26.23 -0.78
CA LEU A 42 -1.01 -25.11 -1.17
C LEU A 42 -0.61 -24.52 -2.52
N MET A 43 0.70 -24.38 -2.79
CA MET A 43 1.18 -23.95 -4.10
C MET A 43 0.83 -24.94 -5.20
N GLY A 44 0.94 -26.25 -4.94
CA GLY A 44 0.53 -27.29 -5.88
C GLY A 44 -0.97 -27.24 -6.23
N TRP A 45 -1.80 -26.73 -5.32
CA TRP A 45 -3.23 -26.49 -5.56
C TRP A 45 -3.54 -25.16 -6.25
N GLY A 46 -2.55 -24.29 -6.45
CA GLY A 46 -2.77 -22.92 -6.91
C GLY A 46 -3.44 -22.03 -5.85
N ALA A 47 -3.44 -22.45 -4.59
CA ALA A 47 -4.07 -21.76 -3.48
C ALA A 47 -3.19 -20.62 -2.94
N ILE A 48 -2.85 -19.67 -3.81
CA ILE A 48 -1.84 -18.63 -3.53
C ILE A 48 -2.22 -17.72 -2.35
N TYR A 49 -3.52 -17.47 -2.12
CA TYR A 49 -3.98 -16.67 -0.97
C TYR A 49 -3.78 -17.41 0.35
N ASP A 50 -4.09 -18.71 0.38
CA ASP A 50 -3.86 -19.55 1.56
C ASP A 50 -2.36 -19.68 1.88
N VAL A 51 -1.49 -19.59 0.87
CA VAL A 51 -0.03 -19.51 1.08
C VAL A 51 0.33 -18.24 1.83
N PHE A 52 -0.19 -17.08 1.43
CA PHE A 52 0.09 -15.82 2.12
C PHE A 52 -0.47 -15.79 3.55
N ASP A 53 -1.69 -16.28 3.75
CA ASP A 53 -2.29 -16.37 5.08
C ASP A 53 -1.47 -17.30 5.98
N ALA A 54 -1.08 -18.48 5.47
CA ALA A 54 -0.23 -19.41 6.23
C ALA A 54 1.13 -18.82 6.60
N VAL A 55 1.75 -18.06 5.70
CA VAL A 55 3.02 -17.36 5.98
C VAL A 55 2.83 -16.28 7.04
N LEU A 56 1.78 -15.46 6.94
CA LEU A 56 1.49 -14.41 7.92
C LEU A 56 1.23 -15.02 9.31
N ASP A 57 0.41 -16.06 9.40
CA ASP A 57 0.02 -16.73 10.64
C ASP A 57 1.20 -17.39 11.37
N HIS A 58 2.18 -17.91 10.61
CA HIS A 58 3.34 -18.60 11.18
C HIS A 58 4.61 -17.73 11.20
N SER A 59 4.53 -16.49 10.71
CA SER A 59 5.59 -15.51 10.85
C SER A 59 5.58 -14.88 12.23
N ASP A 60 6.74 -14.42 12.66
CA ASP A 60 6.89 -13.58 13.84
C ASP A 60 6.51 -12.12 13.56
N LEU A 61 6.06 -11.77 12.34
CA LEU A 61 5.82 -10.40 11.92
C LEU A 61 4.87 -9.66 12.87
N LEU A 62 3.71 -10.24 13.18
CA LEU A 62 2.71 -9.62 14.06
C LEU A 62 3.03 -9.78 15.55
N VAL A 63 4.03 -10.60 15.88
CA VAL A 63 4.60 -10.69 17.24
C VAL A 63 5.63 -9.58 17.45
N ALA A 64 6.49 -9.35 16.45
CA ALA A 64 7.51 -8.30 16.45
C ALA A 64 6.89 -6.89 16.29
N TYR A 65 5.81 -6.78 15.53
CA TYR A 65 5.09 -5.54 15.26
C TYR A 65 3.60 -5.67 15.67
N PRO A 66 3.30 -5.64 16.98
CA PRO A 66 1.98 -6.02 17.49
C PRO A 66 0.89 -4.96 17.32
N ASP A 67 1.25 -3.71 17.00
CA ASP A 67 0.35 -2.56 16.93
C ASP A 67 -0.78 -2.75 15.89
N ASP A 68 -1.97 -2.26 16.21
CA ASP A 68 -3.14 -2.33 15.32
C ASP A 68 -2.89 -1.74 13.93
N ALA A 69 -2.05 -0.71 13.85
CA ALA A 69 -1.66 -0.13 12.57
C ALA A 69 -0.93 -1.12 11.66
N GLN A 70 -0.08 -1.99 12.24
CA GLN A 70 0.71 -2.99 11.51
C GLN A 70 -0.16 -4.17 11.08
N ARG A 71 -1.09 -4.59 11.94
CA ARG A 71 -2.13 -5.56 11.57
C ARG A 71 -2.96 -5.10 10.37
N GLN A 72 -3.42 -3.86 10.40
CA GLN A 72 -4.16 -3.26 9.28
C GLN A 72 -3.31 -3.18 8.00
N PHE A 73 -2.00 -2.98 8.12
CA PHE A 73 -1.12 -2.99 6.94
C PHE A 73 -1.02 -4.39 6.32
N ALA A 74 -0.88 -5.43 7.14
CA ALA A 74 -0.86 -6.81 6.66
C ALA A 74 -2.19 -7.17 5.97
N GLU A 75 -3.32 -6.85 6.59
CA GLU A 75 -4.67 -7.06 6.02
C GLU A 75 -4.87 -6.32 4.69
N ALA A 76 -4.48 -5.04 4.65
CA ALA A 76 -4.56 -4.22 3.45
C ALA A 76 -3.68 -4.78 2.33
N TRP A 77 -2.51 -5.31 2.66
CA TRP A 77 -1.61 -5.93 1.69
C TRP A 77 -2.25 -7.19 1.08
N THR A 78 -2.81 -8.09 1.89
CA THR A 78 -3.51 -9.29 1.40
C THR A 78 -4.71 -8.91 0.51
N ALA A 79 -5.45 -7.87 0.88
CA ALA A 79 -6.56 -7.35 0.06
C ALA A 79 -6.10 -6.81 -1.31
N ILE A 80 -4.93 -6.14 -1.37
CA ILE A 80 -4.33 -5.69 -2.65
C ILE A 80 -3.99 -6.89 -3.53
N VAL A 81 -3.36 -7.93 -2.96
CA VAL A 81 -3.01 -9.15 -3.69
C VAL A 81 -4.26 -9.83 -4.25
N GLN A 82 -5.34 -9.89 -3.47
CA GLN A 82 -6.61 -10.44 -3.93
C GLN A 82 -7.25 -9.59 -5.04
N SER A 83 -7.21 -8.27 -4.94
CA SER A 83 -7.67 -7.35 -6.00
C SER A 83 -6.91 -7.56 -7.30
N ILE A 84 -5.57 -7.65 -7.23
CA ILE A 84 -4.72 -7.96 -8.38
C ILE A 84 -5.08 -9.33 -8.96
N GLY A 85 -5.35 -10.31 -8.10
CA GLY A 85 -5.87 -11.61 -8.48
C GLY A 85 -7.12 -11.54 -9.34
N ASN A 86 -8.13 -10.81 -8.88
CA ASN A 86 -9.39 -10.62 -9.60
C ASN A 86 -9.17 -9.96 -10.98
N GLU A 87 -8.21 -9.03 -11.09
CA GLU A 87 -7.87 -8.37 -12.36
C GLU A 87 -7.12 -9.29 -13.34
N THR A 88 -6.33 -10.23 -12.82
CA THR A 88 -5.44 -11.09 -13.60
C THR A 88 -5.99 -12.49 -13.85
N GLY A 89 -7.21 -12.77 -13.37
CA GLY A 89 -7.84 -14.10 -13.48
C GLY A 89 -7.19 -15.14 -12.57
N HIS A 90 -6.57 -14.71 -11.47
CA HIS A 90 -5.89 -15.55 -10.47
C HIS A 90 -4.68 -16.35 -11.00
N ASP A 91 -4.11 -15.98 -12.15
CA ASP A 91 -2.85 -16.56 -12.64
C ASP A 91 -1.67 -16.11 -11.77
N ALA A 92 -1.00 -17.04 -11.09
CA ALA A 92 0.07 -16.73 -10.15
C ALA A 92 1.23 -15.91 -10.78
N ALA A 93 1.58 -16.21 -12.03
CA ALA A 93 2.63 -15.48 -12.74
C ALA A 93 2.20 -14.04 -13.07
N ALA A 94 0.95 -13.84 -13.48
CA ALA A 94 0.37 -12.51 -13.73
C ALA A 94 0.22 -11.71 -12.44
N VAL A 95 -0.25 -12.32 -11.35
CA VAL A 95 -0.32 -11.71 -10.02
C VAL A 95 1.06 -11.22 -9.60
N TYR A 96 2.09 -12.09 -9.70
CA TYR A 96 3.47 -11.73 -9.37
C TYR A 96 3.98 -10.56 -10.20
N ARG A 97 3.82 -10.59 -11.53
CA ARG A 97 4.23 -9.48 -12.42
C ARG A 97 3.58 -8.17 -12.00
N ARG A 98 2.27 -8.19 -11.73
CA ARG A 98 1.52 -7.00 -11.33
C ARG A 98 1.94 -6.48 -9.96
N MET A 99 2.25 -7.36 -9.01
CA MET A 99 2.81 -6.96 -7.72
C MET A 99 4.20 -6.31 -7.84
N VAL A 100 5.08 -6.86 -8.69
CA VAL A 100 6.40 -6.25 -8.96
C VAL A 100 6.25 -4.86 -9.58
N GLU A 101 5.34 -4.69 -10.53
CA GLU A 101 4.99 -3.37 -11.06
C GLU A 101 4.50 -2.43 -9.96
N PHE A 102 3.59 -2.90 -9.10
CA PHE A 102 3.06 -2.11 -8.00
C PHE A 102 4.15 -1.62 -7.04
N VAL A 103 5.07 -2.49 -6.62
CA VAL A 103 6.21 -2.10 -5.77
C VAL A 103 7.08 -1.04 -6.46
N ASN A 104 7.38 -1.23 -7.74
CA ASN A 104 8.12 -0.24 -8.54
C ASN A 104 7.40 1.13 -8.62
N TRP A 105 6.08 1.17 -8.54
CA TRP A 105 5.31 2.43 -8.52
C TRP A 105 5.40 3.12 -7.16
N VAL A 106 5.33 2.35 -6.08
CA VAL A 106 5.47 2.84 -4.70
C VAL A 106 6.86 3.44 -4.50
N ASP A 107 7.91 2.75 -4.93
CA ASP A 107 9.31 3.20 -4.82
C ASP A 107 9.59 4.48 -5.61
N ARG A 108 8.83 4.74 -6.69
CA ARG A 108 8.88 5.99 -7.46
C ARG A 108 8.07 7.13 -6.82
N GLY A 109 7.69 6.99 -5.55
CA GLY A 109 7.03 8.03 -4.76
C GLY A 109 5.52 8.17 -5.01
N ARG A 110 4.89 7.23 -5.73
CA ARG A 110 3.43 7.23 -5.88
C ARG A 110 2.80 6.49 -4.71
N LYS A 111 2.17 7.23 -3.80
CA LYS A 111 1.47 6.63 -2.66
C LYS A 111 0.14 6.01 -3.12
N PRO A 112 -0.11 4.71 -2.89
CA PRO A 112 -1.42 4.11 -3.12
C PRO A 112 -2.44 4.75 -2.17
N SER A 113 -3.69 4.90 -2.62
CA SER A 113 -4.75 5.45 -1.79
C SER A 113 -5.05 4.48 -0.65
N ARG A 114 -4.64 4.83 0.58
CA ARG A 114 -4.99 4.06 1.77
C ARG A 114 -6.48 4.25 2.06
N ASN A 115 -7.21 3.14 2.24
CA ASN A 115 -8.54 3.20 2.84
C ASN A 115 -8.36 3.23 4.38
N PRO A 116 -8.83 4.26 5.09
CA PRO A 116 -8.66 4.33 6.54
C PRO A 116 -9.59 3.32 7.24
N ALA A 117 -9.12 2.76 8.35
CA ALA A 117 -9.96 1.97 9.25
C ALA A 117 -11.12 2.82 9.81
N THR A 118 -12.29 2.19 9.99
CA THR A 118 -13.56 2.85 10.32
C THR A 118 -13.55 3.64 11.64
N SER A 119 -12.58 3.40 12.53
CA SER A 119 -12.45 4.05 13.85
C SER A 119 -11.30 5.07 13.96
N ALA A 120 -10.61 5.41 12.86
CA ALA A 120 -9.47 6.31 12.89
C ALA A 120 -9.82 7.77 12.47
N VAL A 121 -9.06 8.74 12.99
CA VAL A 121 -9.08 10.13 12.48
C VAL A 121 -8.44 10.16 11.09
N GLN A 122 -9.22 10.57 10.09
CA GLN A 122 -8.76 10.64 8.70
C GLN A 122 -8.14 12.01 8.39
N ILE A 123 -6.83 12.04 8.12
CA ILE A 123 -6.14 13.25 7.64
C ILE A 123 -6.14 13.23 6.11
N MET A 124 -6.73 14.26 5.50
CA MET A 124 -6.79 14.42 4.05
C MET A 124 -6.37 15.82 3.66
N THR A 125 -5.92 15.98 2.42
CA THR A 125 -5.92 17.29 1.78
C THR A 125 -7.34 17.70 1.45
N ILE A 126 -7.61 19.01 1.35
CA ILE A 126 -8.93 19.53 0.95
C ILE A 126 -9.37 18.97 -0.42
N HIS A 127 -8.42 18.72 -1.33
CA HIS A 127 -8.71 18.07 -2.61
C HIS A 127 -9.06 16.59 -2.45
N GLY A 128 -8.36 15.88 -1.56
CA GLY A 128 -8.63 14.47 -1.28
C GLY A 128 -9.98 14.21 -0.63
N SER A 129 -10.53 15.18 0.12
CA SER A 129 -11.85 15.06 0.76
C SER A 129 -13.03 15.46 -0.12
N LYS A 130 -12.80 15.88 -1.37
CA LYS A 130 -13.87 16.35 -2.27
C LYS A 130 -14.88 15.24 -2.54
N GLY A 131 -16.14 15.46 -2.17
CA GLY A 131 -17.23 14.51 -2.35
C GLY A 131 -17.38 13.49 -1.21
N LEU A 132 -16.51 13.53 -0.22
CA LEU A 132 -16.65 12.76 1.02
C LEU A 132 -17.39 13.57 2.09
N GLN A 133 -18.09 12.87 2.99
CA GLN A 133 -18.80 13.47 4.10
C GLN A 133 -18.36 12.79 5.40
N ALA A 134 -18.21 13.58 6.47
CA ALA A 134 -17.92 13.09 7.82
C ALA A 134 -18.79 13.85 8.83
N PRO A 135 -19.20 13.22 9.96
CA PRO A 135 -19.98 13.90 10.99
C PRO A 135 -19.29 15.13 11.59
N VAL A 136 -17.96 15.11 11.69
CA VAL A 136 -17.13 16.22 12.19
C VAL A 136 -15.91 16.36 11.30
N VAL A 137 -15.57 17.60 10.92
CA VAL A 137 -14.39 17.94 10.11
C VAL A 137 -13.59 19.02 10.83
N VAL A 138 -12.29 18.79 11.02
CA VAL A 138 -11.35 19.77 11.57
C VAL A 138 -10.40 20.22 10.46
N VAL A 139 -10.33 21.53 10.22
CA VAL A 139 -9.42 22.13 9.23
C VAL A 139 -8.27 22.83 9.95
N SER A 140 -7.05 22.33 9.76
CA SER A 140 -5.82 22.96 10.29
C SER A 140 -5.14 23.84 9.24
N GLY A 141 -4.44 24.89 9.67
CA GLY A 141 -3.60 25.70 8.78
C GLY A 141 -4.31 26.84 8.05
N LEU A 142 -5.54 27.20 8.45
CA LEU A 142 -6.30 28.33 7.88
C LEU A 142 -5.54 29.68 7.86
N PHE A 143 -4.56 29.85 8.75
CA PHE A 143 -3.76 31.07 8.88
C PHE A 143 -2.26 30.85 8.62
N ALA A 144 -1.87 29.74 7.98
CA ALA A 144 -0.48 29.46 7.66
C ALA A 144 0.08 30.33 6.51
N ALA A 145 -0.80 30.99 5.73
CA ALA A 145 -0.47 31.80 4.56
C ALA A 145 0.23 33.16 4.85
N GLY A 146 0.94 33.27 5.97
CA GLY A 146 1.70 34.48 6.33
C GLY A 146 2.87 34.27 7.29
N LYS A 147 3.21 33.03 7.65
CA LYS A 147 4.35 32.72 8.56
C LYS A 147 5.36 31.71 8.00
N ALA A 148 5.13 31.15 6.81
CA ALA A 148 6.01 30.18 6.18
C ALA A 148 6.70 30.78 4.95
N ASP A 149 7.37 31.91 5.12
CA ASP A 149 8.29 32.43 4.12
C ASP A 149 9.69 31.85 4.39
N ALA A 150 10.18 31.05 3.44
CA ALA A 150 11.59 30.85 3.03
C ALA A 150 12.09 29.40 2.83
N SER A 151 11.45 28.33 3.33
CA SER A 151 11.99 26.96 3.14
C SER A 151 11.11 25.97 2.36
N MET A 152 9.84 26.30 2.07
CA MET A 152 8.93 25.42 1.30
C MET A 152 8.63 25.93 -0.12
N SER A 153 9.28 27.00 -0.58
CA SER A 153 9.04 27.61 -1.89
C SER A 153 9.75 26.93 -3.08
N VAL A 154 10.30 25.71 -2.92
CA VAL A 154 11.04 25.03 -4.01
C VAL A 154 10.25 23.95 -4.75
N GLN A 155 9.04 23.56 -4.32
CA GLN A 155 8.24 22.59 -5.08
C GLN A 155 6.77 22.99 -5.15
N ASP A 156 6.47 24.00 -5.96
CA ASP A 156 5.66 23.80 -7.17
C ASP A 156 5.24 25.16 -7.75
N ASN A 157 5.79 25.45 -8.92
CA ASN A 157 5.41 26.57 -9.79
C ASN A 157 3.94 26.45 -10.20
N ILE A 158 3.06 27.34 -9.74
CA ILE A 158 1.93 27.81 -10.55
C ILE A 158 1.77 29.32 -10.34
N LEU A 159 2.30 30.09 -11.29
CA LEU A 159 2.08 31.52 -11.40
C LEU A 159 0.76 31.74 -12.16
N VAL A 160 -0.35 31.94 -11.44
CA VAL A 160 -1.60 32.42 -12.06
C VAL A 160 -1.62 33.95 -11.98
N THR A 161 -1.27 34.61 -13.08
CA THR A 161 -1.56 36.03 -13.26
C THR A 161 -3.07 36.19 -13.47
N ARG A 162 -3.78 36.71 -12.46
CA ARG A 162 -5.14 37.22 -12.64
C ARG A 162 -5.06 38.46 -13.52
N ARG A 163 -5.50 38.38 -14.78
CA ARG A 163 -5.77 39.57 -15.59
C ARG A 163 -7.08 40.19 -15.10
N CYS A 164 -6.99 41.38 -14.55
CA CYS A 164 -8.11 42.24 -14.19
C CYS A 164 -8.90 42.67 -15.44
N TRP A 165 -10.23 42.73 -15.34
CA TRP A 165 -10.99 43.91 -15.76
C TRP A 165 -12.31 44.02 -14.97
N PRO A 166 -12.70 45.22 -14.49
CA PRO A 166 -13.92 45.46 -13.72
C PRO A 166 -15.08 45.94 -14.60
N ASP A 167 -16.33 45.75 -14.15
CA ASP A 167 -17.35 46.81 -14.19
C ASP A 167 -18.52 46.45 -13.26
N GLU A 168 -18.82 47.38 -12.38
CA GLU A 168 -19.98 47.41 -11.51
C GLU A 168 -20.60 48.81 -11.67
N SER A 169 -21.45 49.02 -12.68
CA SER A 169 -22.43 50.13 -12.67
C SER A 169 -23.49 50.01 -13.77
N ASN A 170 -24.71 49.62 -13.41
CA ASN A 170 -25.89 50.28 -13.99
C ASN A 170 -27.14 50.11 -13.11
N ARG A 171 -27.36 51.07 -12.19
CA ARG A 171 -28.69 51.40 -11.67
C ARG A 171 -29.18 52.64 -12.41
N GLY A 172 -30.37 52.54 -13.00
CA GLY A 172 -31.37 53.61 -12.97
C GLY A 172 -31.44 54.56 -14.16
N GLY A 173 -32.54 54.42 -14.93
CA GLY A 173 -33.51 55.52 -15.05
C GLY A 173 -33.51 56.41 -16.29
N GLN A 174 -34.53 56.19 -17.14
CA GLN A 174 -35.42 57.18 -17.79
C GLN A 174 -34.82 58.27 -18.72
N ARG A 175 -35.24 58.31 -20.01
CA ARG A 175 -36.40 59.04 -20.59
C ARG A 175 -36.14 59.50 -22.05
N SER A 176 -37.22 59.42 -22.86
CA SER A 176 -37.55 60.21 -24.07
C SER A 176 -36.61 60.07 -25.30
N ALA A 177 -37.07 60.09 -26.56
CA ALA A 177 -38.34 60.45 -27.19
C ALA A 177 -38.69 59.45 -28.30
#